data_AF-A0A0C1GT17-F1
#
_entry.id   AF-A0A0C1GT17-F1
#
_cell.length_a   1.000
_cell.length_b   1.000
_cell.length_c   1.000
_cell.angle_alpha   90.00
_cell.angle_beta   90.00
_cell.angle_gamma   90.00
#
_symmetry.space_group_name_H-M   'P 1'
#
loop_
_entity.id
_entity.type
_entity.pdbx_description
1 polymer ?
#
loop_
_entity_poly.entity_id
_entity_poly.type
_entity_poly.pdbx_seq_one_letter_code
_entity_poly.pdbx_strand_id
1 'polypeptide(L)'
;MLKGIKMNGIANESPFVLALTIVNSEQPLSGEVAANDRVLVCVRNEEINKTHPNVISVPTQRIPTSLAKHIIAAGAATGSSGSTTIYSGQTASSQSSNGHSEIIYAVESLLAGKLGLADAVEGGKFTFTARIAGNQIGTANYPEFHGTGLKDHEDLQMLNLLVQVEQGADSFPERTLSYDHIKWVPIEKFLNMWANGKQPTDLGFSGEQSFRLCIHGLCISSSADVLAAI
;
A
#
# COMPACT_ATOMS: atom_id res chain seq x y z
N MET A 1 23.17 -16.10 -21.95
CA MET A 1 22.55 -17.10 -21.04
C MET A 1 22.53 -16.52 -19.63
N LEU A 2 21.41 -15.90 -19.24
CA LEU A 2 21.21 -15.47 -17.86
C LEU A 2 20.80 -16.70 -17.04
N LYS A 3 21.61 -17.04 -16.03
CA LYS A 3 21.33 -18.14 -15.10
C LYS A 3 20.07 -17.79 -14.32
N GLY A 4 19.04 -18.61 -14.46
CA GLY A 4 17.78 -18.49 -13.74
C GLY A 4 18.03 -18.49 -12.23
N ILE A 5 17.62 -17.40 -11.60
CA ILE A 5 17.44 -17.34 -10.15
C ILE A 5 16.35 -18.37 -9.83
N LYS A 6 16.71 -19.44 -9.10
CA LYS A 6 15.73 -20.35 -8.51
C LYS A 6 14.92 -19.57 -7.46
N MET A 7 13.74 -19.09 -7.84
CA MET A 7 12.74 -18.67 -6.88
C MET A 7 12.22 -19.93 -6.18
N ASN A 8 12.76 -20.20 -4.99
CA ASN A 8 12.23 -21.25 -4.13
C ASN A 8 10.85 -20.82 -3.63
N GLY A 9 9.81 -21.51 -4.10
CA GLY A 9 8.73 -21.98 -3.25
C GLY A 9 7.48 -21.12 -3.06
N ILE A 10 7.34 -19.94 -3.66
CA ILE A 10 6.06 -19.22 -3.62
C ILE A 10 5.30 -19.50 -4.92
N ALA A 11 4.22 -20.27 -4.81
CA ALA A 11 3.45 -20.72 -5.96
C ALA A 11 2.88 -19.53 -6.75
N ASN A 12 2.86 -19.68 -8.08
CA ASN A 12 2.25 -18.74 -9.05
C ASN A 12 0.73 -18.53 -8.86
N GLU A 13 0.17 -19.11 -7.80
CA GLU A 13 -1.24 -19.11 -7.38
C GLU A 13 -1.46 -18.33 -6.07
N SER A 14 -0.41 -17.80 -5.45
CA SER A 14 -0.52 -17.05 -4.19
C SER A 14 -1.42 -15.82 -4.40
N PRO A 15 -2.37 -15.55 -3.48
CA PRO A 15 -3.35 -14.48 -3.65
C PRO A 15 -2.68 -13.12 -3.72
N PHE A 16 -3.29 -12.22 -4.50
CA PHE A 16 -2.86 -10.85 -4.60
C PHE A 16 -3.52 -9.97 -3.53
N VAL A 17 -2.69 -9.19 -2.85
CA VAL A 17 -3.10 -8.08 -2.00
C VAL A 17 -2.59 -6.80 -2.66
N LEU A 18 -3.51 -5.90 -2.97
CA LEU A 18 -3.21 -4.54 -3.36
C LEU A 18 -2.84 -3.72 -2.12
N ALA A 19 -1.71 -3.02 -2.18
CA ALA A 19 -1.34 -1.93 -1.29
C ALA A 19 -1.33 -0.61 -2.07
N LEU A 20 -1.84 0.45 -1.45
CA LEU A 20 -1.73 1.81 -2.00
C LEU A 20 -0.69 2.61 -1.23
N THR A 21 0.39 3.00 -1.90
CA THR A 21 1.29 4.06 -1.43
C THR A 21 0.69 5.38 -1.88
N ILE A 22 -0.16 5.98 -1.05
CA ILE A 22 -0.83 7.24 -1.36
C ILE A 22 0.04 8.39 -0.89
N VAL A 23 0.44 9.27 -1.80
CA VAL A 23 1.25 10.45 -1.53
C VAL A 23 0.45 11.73 -1.81
N ASN A 24 0.71 12.75 -1.01
CA ASN A 24 0.32 14.12 -1.24
C ASN A 24 1.60 14.92 -1.52
N SER A 25 1.79 15.28 -2.79
CA SER A 25 2.97 15.96 -3.34
C SER A 25 2.53 17.02 -4.33
N GLU A 26 3.22 18.16 -4.32
CA GLU A 26 3.06 19.21 -5.33
C GLU A 26 3.77 18.86 -6.65
N GLN A 27 4.68 17.88 -6.65
CA GLN A 27 5.41 17.44 -7.84
C GLN A 27 4.63 16.35 -8.58
N PRO A 28 4.59 16.34 -9.93
CA PRO A 28 3.96 15.27 -10.68
C PRO A 28 4.59 13.90 -10.42
N LEU A 29 3.79 12.83 -10.49
CA LEU A 29 4.15 11.42 -10.23
C LEU A 29 5.26 10.86 -11.14
N SER A 30 5.59 11.59 -12.21
CA SER A 30 6.73 11.34 -13.10
C SER A 30 8.07 11.86 -12.58
N GLY A 31 8.07 12.67 -11.51
CA GLY A 31 9.24 13.22 -10.85
C GLY A 31 9.60 12.50 -9.54
N GLU A 32 10.68 12.94 -8.92
CA GLU A 32 11.10 12.50 -7.59
C GLU A 32 10.09 12.96 -6.54
N VAL A 33 9.78 12.09 -5.57
CA VAL A 33 8.94 12.48 -4.43
C VAL A 33 9.82 13.15 -3.37
N ALA A 34 9.48 14.38 -2.98
CA ALA A 34 10.30 15.14 -2.06
C ALA A 34 10.20 14.57 -0.63
N ALA A 35 11.28 14.70 0.15
CA ALA A 35 11.33 14.22 1.54
C ALA A 35 10.20 14.79 2.44
N ASN A 36 9.77 16.02 2.16
CA ASN A 36 8.71 16.73 2.88
C ASN A 36 7.30 16.44 2.37
N ASP A 37 7.16 15.74 1.25
CA ASP A 37 5.88 15.22 0.80
C ASP A 37 5.36 14.21 1.83
N ARG A 38 4.05 13.98 1.79
CA ARG A 38 3.37 13.17 2.81
C ARG A 38 2.87 11.87 2.21
N VAL A 39 3.01 10.78 2.96
CA VAL A 39 2.41 9.49 2.67
C VAL A 39 1.27 9.22 3.65
N LEU A 40 0.20 8.58 3.18
CA LEU A 40 -0.92 8.18 4.02
C LEU A 40 -0.59 6.87 4.74
N VAL A 41 -0.71 6.88 6.06
CA VAL A 41 -0.63 5.69 6.91
C VAL A 41 -1.94 5.49 7.66
N CYS A 42 -2.26 4.23 7.94
CA CYS A 42 -3.50 3.85 8.61
C CYS A 42 -3.23 2.86 9.74
N VAL A 43 -3.96 2.97 10.85
CA VAL A 43 -4.00 1.97 11.92
C VAL A 43 -5.25 1.12 11.74
N ARG A 44 -5.08 -0.20 11.59
CA ARG A 44 -6.21 -1.13 11.42
C ARG A 44 -7.07 -1.19 12.67
N ASN A 45 -8.39 -1.15 12.47
CA ASN A 45 -9.35 -1.26 13.57
C ASN A 45 -9.22 -2.61 14.28
N GLU A 46 -9.01 -2.56 15.60
CA GLU A 46 -8.80 -3.74 16.44
C GLU A 46 -10.04 -4.64 16.54
N GLU A 47 -11.22 -4.05 16.68
CA GLU A 47 -12.46 -4.78 16.93
C GLU A 47 -12.83 -5.70 15.75
N ILE A 48 -12.54 -5.26 14.52
CA ILE A 48 -12.90 -6.02 13.32
C ILE A 48 -11.73 -6.78 12.67
N ASN A 49 -10.47 -6.36 12.90
CA ASN A 49 -9.32 -6.94 12.22
C ASN A 49 -8.59 -8.00 13.05
N LYS A 50 -9.14 -9.23 13.05
CA LYS A 50 -8.59 -10.35 13.84
C LYS A 50 -7.17 -10.78 13.48
N THR A 51 -6.71 -10.47 12.26
CA THR A 51 -5.37 -10.88 11.78
C THR A 51 -4.27 -9.87 12.11
N HIS A 52 -4.64 -8.60 12.26
CA HIS A 52 -3.71 -7.47 12.42
C HIS A 52 -4.37 -6.33 13.23
N PRO A 53 -4.80 -6.59 14.49
CA PRO A 53 -5.40 -5.55 15.31
C PRO A 53 -4.36 -4.50 15.70
N ASN A 54 -4.74 -3.20 15.70
CA ASN A 54 -3.86 -2.09 16.07
C ASN A 54 -2.55 -1.99 15.27
N VAL A 55 -2.53 -2.56 14.06
CA VAL A 55 -1.35 -2.57 13.20
C VAL A 55 -1.33 -1.32 12.31
N ILE A 56 -0.25 -0.54 12.39
CA ILE A 56 0.07 0.50 11.42
C ILE A 56 0.37 -0.18 10.08
N SER A 57 -0.24 0.32 9.02
CA SER A 57 -0.16 -0.19 7.66
C SER A 57 -0.37 0.92 6.64
N VAL A 58 -0.22 0.57 5.36
CA VAL A 58 -0.83 1.33 4.27
C VAL A 58 -2.18 0.70 3.88
N PRO A 59 -3.09 1.45 3.22
CA PRO A 59 -4.35 0.92 2.77
C PRO A 59 -4.18 -0.33 1.89
N THR A 60 -4.92 -1.39 2.20
CA THR A 60 -4.76 -2.71 1.53
C THR A 60 -6.08 -3.42 1.28
N GLN A 61 -6.19 -4.15 0.16
CA GLN A 61 -7.31 -5.06 -0.12
C GLN A 61 -6.87 -6.27 -0.94
N ARG A 62 -7.56 -7.40 -0.81
CA ARG A 62 -7.38 -8.51 -1.76
C ARG A 62 -8.01 -8.14 -3.09
N ILE A 63 -7.36 -8.51 -4.19
CA ILE A 63 -7.88 -8.30 -5.54
C ILE A 63 -7.86 -9.61 -6.34
N PRO A 64 -8.74 -9.76 -7.34
CA PRO A 64 -8.71 -10.91 -8.23
C PRO A 64 -7.37 -11.04 -8.96
N THR A 65 -6.88 -12.27 -9.09
CA THR A 65 -5.62 -12.58 -9.79
C THR A 65 -5.62 -12.08 -11.24
N SER A 66 -6.75 -12.11 -11.93
CA SER A 66 -6.88 -11.59 -13.30
C SER A 66 -6.60 -10.09 -13.37
N LEU A 67 -7.19 -9.31 -12.44
CA LEU A 67 -6.98 -7.87 -12.35
C LEU A 67 -5.51 -7.55 -12.03
N ALA A 68 -4.92 -8.24 -11.05
CA ALA A 68 -3.53 -8.05 -10.68
C ALA A 68 -2.57 -8.31 -11.86
N LYS A 69 -2.80 -9.37 -12.63
CA LYS A 69 -1.99 -9.71 -13.80
C LYS A 69 -2.08 -8.64 -14.90
N HIS A 70 -3.26 -8.06 -15.14
CA HIS A 70 -3.40 -6.95 -16.10
C HIS A 70 -2.64 -5.71 -15.64
N ILE A 71 -2.74 -5.36 -14.35
CA ILE A 71 -2.00 -4.22 -13.79
C ILE A 71 -0.48 -4.43 -13.90
N ILE A 72 0.02 -5.64 -13.58
CA ILE A 72 1.44 -5.97 -13.72
C ILE A 72 1.90 -5.90 -15.17
N ALA A 73 1.09 -6.38 -16.11
CA ALA A 73 1.41 -6.34 -17.55
C ALA A 73 1.47 -4.91 -18.12
N ALA A 74 0.85 -3.93 -17.45
CA ALA A 74 0.91 -2.52 -17.83
C ALA A 74 2.21 -1.81 -17.39
N GLY A 75 3.06 -2.50 -16.60
CA GLY A 75 4.36 -1.99 -16.17
C GLY A 75 5.55 -2.77 -16.76
N ALA A 76 6.70 -2.13 -16.80
CA ALA A 76 7.99 -2.75 -17.07
C ALA A 76 8.81 -2.80 -15.78
N ALA A 77 9.32 -3.98 -15.43
CA ALA A 77 10.22 -4.11 -14.28
C ALA A 77 11.54 -3.37 -14.58
N THR A 78 11.94 -2.47 -13.68
CA THR A 78 13.14 -1.65 -13.82
C THR A 78 14.26 -2.06 -12.88
N GLY A 79 13.95 -2.83 -11.84
CA GLY A 79 14.92 -3.30 -10.86
C GLY A 79 14.26 -3.81 -9.59
N SER A 80 14.97 -3.71 -8.48
CA SER A 80 14.47 -4.09 -7.17
C SER A 80 14.99 -3.14 -6.10
N SER A 81 14.15 -2.87 -5.11
CA SER A 81 14.50 -2.19 -3.86
C SER A 81 14.08 -3.10 -2.72
N GLY A 82 14.99 -3.42 -1.79
CA GLY A 82 14.73 -4.43 -0.76
C GLY A 82 14.31 -5.78 -1.35
N SER A 83 13.11 -6.24 -0.96
CA SER A 83 12.51 -7.48 -1.50
C SER A 83 11.44 -7.23 -2.55
N THR A 84 11.27 -5.97 -2.96
CA THR A 84 10.23 -5.52 -3.88
C THR A 84 10.78 -5.37 -5.28
N THR A 85 10.13 -5.98 -6.27
CA THR A 85 10.40 -5.70 -7.69
C THR A 85 9.79 -4.36 -8.02
N ILE A 86 10.59 -3.44 -8.56
CA ILE A 86 10.17 -2.08 -8.90
C ILE A 86 9.77 -2.00 -10.36
N TYR A 87 8.68 -1.28 -10.63
CA TYR A 87 8.11 -1.10 -11.96
C TYR A 87 8.11 0.38 -12.35
N SER A 88 8.37 0.64 -13.62
CA SER A 88 7.92 1.84 -14.31
C SER A 88 6.70 1.50 -15.16
N GLY A 89 5.77 2.43 -15.30
CA GLY A 89 4.54 2.20 -16.05
C GLY A 89 3.90 3.52 -16.42
N GLN A 90 2.95 3.47 -17.36
CA GLN A 90 2.17 4.65 -17.70
C GLN A 90 1.32 5.07 -16.50
N THR A 91 1.31 6.37 -16.22
CA THR A 91 0.44 6.97 -15.23
C THR A 91 -0.98 7.05 -15.79
N ALA A 92 -1.94 6.55 -15.04
CA ALA A 92 -3.36 6.74 -15.31
C ALA A 92 -3.92 7.85 -14.42
N SER A 93 -4.82 8.68 -14.94
CA SER A 93 -5.54 9.69 -14.16
C SER A 93 -7.00 9.28 -13.96
N SER A 94 -7.49 9.48 -12.74
CA SER A 94 -8.91 9.32 -12.39
C SER A 94 -9.82 10.18 -13.26
N GLN A 95 -9.38 11.36 -13.71
CA GLN A 95 -10.20 12.29 -14.50
C GLN A 95 -10.38 11.89 -15.97
N SER A 96 -9.42 11.16 -16.55
CA SER A 96 -9.40 10.87 -18.00
C SER A 96 -9.64 9.40 -18.35
N SER A 97 -9.65 8.52 -17.35
CA SER A 97 -9.76 7.08 -17.57
C SER A 97 -11.17 6.62 -17.98
N ASN A 98 -12.21 7.42 -17.75
CA ASN A 98 -13.62 7.08 -18.00
C ASN A 98 -14.02 5.67 -17.46
N GLY A 99 -13.40 5.22 -16.36
CA GLY A 99 -13.65 3.89 -15.78
C GLY A 99 -13.05 2.70 -16.53
N HIS A 100 -12.25 2.92 -17.58
CA HIS A 100 -11.65 1.85 -18.39
C HIS A 100 -10.26 1.42 -17.93
N SER A 101 -9.64 2.11 -16.97
CA SER A 101 -8.33 1.75 -16.45
C SER A 101 -8.44 0.79 -15.26
N GLU A 102 -7.81 -0.37 -15.37
CA GLU A 102 -7.70 -1.36 -14.29
C GLU A 102 -7.02 -0.80 -13.04
N ILE A 103 -6.04 0.08 -13.23
CA ILE A 103 -5.32 0.76 -12.14
C ILE A 103 -6.27 1.70 -11.40
N ILE A 104 -7.01 2.54 -12.13
CA ILE A 104 -7.96 3.48 -11.53
C ILE A 104 -9.06 2.73 -10.80
N TYR A 105 -9.66 1.70 -11.42
CA TYR A 105 -10.67 0.86 -10.77
C TYR A 105 -10.16 0.21 -9.47
N ALA A 106 -8.92 -0.30 -9.48
CA ALA A 106 -8.32 -0.92 -8.30
C ALA A 106 -8.09 0.09 -7.17
N VAL A 107 -7.69 1.33 -7.50
CA VAL A 107 -7.54 2.42 -6.51
C VAL A 107 -8.91 2.83 -5.98
N GLU A 108 -9.85 3.19 -6.84
CA GLU A 108 -11.19 3.67 -6.46
C GLU A 108 -11.95 2.66 -5.60
N SER A 109 -11.89 1.37 -5.93
CA SER A 109 -12.53 0.32 -5.12
C SER A 109 -11.99 0.28 -3.69
N LEU A 110 -10.68 0.52 -3.50
CA LEU A 110 -10.09 0.58 -2.17
C LEU A 110 -10.43 1.89 -1.44
N LEU A 111 -10.36 3.03 -2.15
CA LEU A 111 -10.71 4.34 -1.61
C LEU A 111 -12.17 4.37 -1.13
N ALA A 112 -13.09 3.88 -1.95
CA ALA A 112 -14.51 3.78 -1.63
C ALA A 112 -14.78 2.73 -0.54
N GLY A 113 -14.20 1.53 -0.66
CA GLY A 113 -14.51 0.42 0.23
C GLY A 113 -13.90 0.53 1.62
N LYS A 114 -12.77 1.23 1.79
CA LYS A 114 -12.02 1.25 3.06
C LYS A 114 -11.62 2.63 3.58
N LEU A 115 -11.56 3.66 2.74
CA LEU A 115 -11.11 4.99 3.14
C LEU A 115 -12.24 6.02 3.17
N GLY A 116 -13.49 5.61 2.92
CA GLY A 116 -14.66 6.49 3.05
C GLY A 116 -14.74 7.58 1.98
N LEU A 117 -14.08 7.38 0.83
CA LEU A 117 -13.99 8.40 -0.24
C LEU A 117 -14.97 8.19 -1.40
N ALA A 118 -15.95 7.29 -1.28
CA ALA A 118 -16.88 6.98 -2.37
C ALA A 118 -17.55 8.25 -2.94
N ASP A 119 -18.18 9.07 -2.09
CA ASP A 119 -18.87 10.29 -2.52
C ASP A 119 -17.92 11.35 -3.07
N ALA A 120 -16.69 11.41 -2.54
CA ALA A 120 -15.69 12.38 -2.96
C ALA A 120 -15.13 12.05 -4.35
N VAL A 121 -14.90 10.76 -4.63
CA VAL A 121 -14.50 10.26 -5.95
C VAL A 121 -15.63 10.48 -6.97
N GLU A 122 -16.84 10.02 -6.67
CA GLU A 122 -17.99 10.14 -7.57
C GLU A 122 -18.35 11.60 -7.88
N GLY A 123 -18.25 12.47 -6.86
CA GLY A 123 -18.52 13.90 -7.00
C GLY A 123 -17.38 14.71 -7.62
N GLY A 124 -16.26 14.09 -8.03
CA GLY A 124 -15.09 14.77 -8.60
C GLY A 124 -14.36 15.69 -7.62
N LYS A 125 -14.55 15.52 -6.31
CA LYS A 125 -13.91 16.30 -5.24
C LYS A 125 -12.56 15.70 -4.82
N PHE A 126 -12.36 14.42 -5.13
CA PHE A 126 -11.12 13.71 -4.94
C PHE A 126 -10.62 13.21 -6.30
N THR A 127 -9.45 13.68 -6.71
CA THR A 127 -8.80 13.24 -7.95
C THR A 127 -7.36 12.86 -7.68
N PHE A 128 -6.90 11.88 -8.45
CA PHE A 128 -5.58 11.30 -8.30
C PHE A 128 -5.04 10.78 -9.62
N THR A 129 -3.72 10.63 -9.67
CA THR A 129 -3.01 9.81 -10.64
C THR A 129 -2.42 8.58 -9.97
N ALA A 130 -2.29 7.50 -10.72
CA ALA A 130 -1.76 6.25 -10.20
C ALA A 130 -0.97 5.48 -11.26
N ARG A 131 0.00 4.69 -10.79
CA ARG A 131 0.73 3.71 -11.60
C ARG A 131 1.15 2.52 -10.77
N ILE A 132 1.44 1.41 -11.44
CA ILE A 132 2.18 0.32 -10.79
C ILE A 132 3.58 0.80 -10.38
N ALA A 133 3.97 0.46 -9.15
CA ALA A 133 5.25 0.86 -8.59
C ALA A 133 6.05 -0.32 -8.03
N GLY A 134 5.37 -1.30 -7.43
CA GLY A 134 6.06 -2.44 -6.81
C GLY A 134 5.26 -3.74 -6.86
N ASN A 135 5.96 -4.87 -6.83
CA ASN A 135 5.39 -6.16 -6.48
C ASN A 135 6.34 -6.90 -5.54
N GLN A 136 5.86 -7.28 -4.36
CA GLN A 136 6.63 -8.02 -3.36
C GLN A 136 5.98 -9.36 -3.10
N ILE A 137 6.75 -10.43 -3.26
CA ILE A 137 6.30 -11.78 -2.93
C ILE A 137 6.80 -12.12 -1.52
N GLY A 138 5.94 -12.60 -0.64
CA GLY A 138 6.35 -12.98 0.71
C GLY A 138 5.25 -13.62 1.54
N THR A 139 5.55 -13.86 2.81
CA THR A 139 4.66 -14.52 3.76
C THR A 139 4.13 -13.52 4.79
N ALA A 140 2.81 -13.35 4.86
CA ALA A 140 2.17 -12.68 5.97
C ALA A 140 2.09 -13.65 7.17
N ASN A 141 2.42 -13.17 8.36
CA ASN A 141 2.37 -13.95 9.59
C ASN A 141 1.27 -13.38 10.50
N TYR A 142 0.55 -14.25 11.19
CA TYR A 142 -0.56 -13.95 12.09
C TYR A 142 -0.23 -14.50 13.49
N PRO A 143 0.59 -13.78 14.28
CA PRO A 143 1.02 -14.26 15.60
C PRO A 143 -0.14 -14.59 16.54
N GLU A 144 -1.25 -13.86 16.41
CA GLU A 144 -2.48 -14.06 17.19
C GLU A 144 -3.12 -15.45 16.98
N PHE A 145 -2.76 -16.15 15.89
CA PHE A 145 -3.27 -17.48 15.58
C PHE A 145 -2.31 -18.61 15.99
N HIS A 146 -1.11 -18.30 16.49
CA HIS A 146 -0.17 -19.31 16.96
C HIS A 146 -0.80 -20.19 18.05
N GLY A 147 -0.81 -21.51 17.82
CA GLY A 147 -1.37 -22.48 18.75
C GLY A 147 -2.90 -22.57 18.77
N THR A 148 -3.61 -21.84 17.91
CA THR A 148 -5.09 -21.85 17.84
C THR A 148 -5.66 -22.89 16.86
N GLY A 149 -4.80 -23.59 16.11
CA GLY A 149 -5.19 -24.51 15.03
C GLY A 149 -5.65 -23.81 13.74
N LEU A 150 -5.76 -22.48 13.75
CA LEU A 150 -5.94 -21.66 12.54
C LEU A 150 -4.61 -21.51 11.81
N LYS A 151 -4.69 -21.27 10.49
CA LYS A 151 -3.50 -20.99 9.67
C LYS A 151 -2.88 -19.67 10.14
N ASP A 152 -1.67 -19.73 10.68
CA ASP A 152 -0.95 -18.61 11.27
C ASP A 152 -0.01 -17.88 10.30
N HIS A 153 0.02 -18.30 9.04
CA HIS A 153 0.77 -17.63 7.98
C HIS A 153 0.10 -17.80 6.61
N GLU A 154 0.44 -16.93 5.67
CA GLU A 154 -0.05 -17.00 4.30
C GLU A 154 0.96 -16.42 3.32
N ASP A 155 1.35 -17.21 2.33
CA ASP A 155 2.11 -16.70 1.18
C ASP A 155 1.20 -15.88 0.28
N LEU A 156 1.66 -14.69 -0.09
CA LEU A 156 0.90 -13.74 -0.89
C LEU A 156 1.80 -12.90 -1.78
N GLN A 157 1.16 -12.22 -2.74
CA GLN A 157 1.80 -11.24 -3.61
C GLN A 157 1.24 -9.86 -3.28
N MET A 158 2.11 -8.96 -2.82
CA MET A 158 1.78 -7.58 -2.48
C MET A 158 2.03 -6.68 -3.70
N LEU A 159 0.97 -6.40 -4.45
CA LEU A 159 0.99 -5.46 -5.56
C LEU A 159 0.87 -4.04 -5.01
N ASN A 160 1.86 -3.19 -5.25
CA ASN A 160 1.90 -1.82 -4.74
C ASN A 160 1.66 -0.83 -5.88
N LEU A 161 0.59 -0.04 -5.75
CA LEU A 161 0.32 1.10 -6.61
C LEU A 161 0.76 2.38 -5.90
N LEU A 162 1.55 3.20 -6.61
CA LEU A 162 1.84 4.56 -6.20
C LEU A 162 0.70 5.45 -6.68
N VAL A 163 0.10 6.18 -5.75
CA VAL A 163 -1.06 7.04 -5.99
C VAL A 163 -0.71 8.44 -5.54
N GLN A 164 -0.76 9.43 -6.42
CA GLN A 164 -0.62 10.83 -6.04
C GLN A 164 -1.99 11.49 -5.99
N VAL A 165 -2.30 12.13 -4.88
CA VAL A 165 -3.49 12.97 -4.76
C VAL A 165 -3.25 14.27 -5.51
N GLU A 166 -4.10 14.56 -6.49
CA GLU A 166 -4.10 15.81 -7.25
C GLU A 166 -5.07 16.83 -6.62
N GLN A 167 -6.19 16.33 -6.09
CA GLN A 167 -7.20 17.13 -5.42
C GLN A 167 -7.83 16.34 -4.27
N GLY A 168 -8.14 17.02 -3.17
CA GLY A 168 -8.96 16.47 -2.09
C GLY A 168 -8.19 15.71 -1.02
N ALA A 169 -6.89 15.99 -0.81
CA ALA A 169 -6.09 15.35 0.24
C ALA A 169 -6.66 15.52 1.67
N ASP A 170 -7.44 16.58 1.90
CA ASP A 170 -8.14 16.83 3.17
C ASP A 170 -9.49 16.09 3.27
N SER A 171 -9.88 15.34 2.24
CA SER A 171 -11.13 14.56 2.24
C SER A 171 -11.02 13.24 3.01
N PHE A 172 -9.80 12.80 3.33
CA PHE A 172 -9.61 11.59 4.12
C PHE A 172 -10.18 11.79 5.53
N PRO A 173 -11.13 10.94 5.97
CA PRO A 173 -11.63 11.03 7.33
C PRO A 173 -10.54 10.57 8.30
N GLU A 174 -10.59 11.05 9.55
CA GLU A 174 -9.63 10.62 10.58
C GLU A 174 -9.76 9.13 10.93
N ARG A 175 -10.95 8.55 10.70
CA ARG A 175 -11.29 7.15 10.98
C ARG A 175 -12.32 6.61 9.99
N THR A 176 -12.34 5.29 9.82
CA THR A 176 -13.36 4.54 9.09
C THR A 176 -13.67 3.26 9.85
N LEU A 177 -14.61 2.45 9.33
CA LEU A 177 -14.81 1.10 9.85
C LEU A 177 -13.53 0.25 9.76
N SER A 178 -12.71 0.43 8.71
CA SER A 178 -11.49 -0.36 8.50
C SER A 178 -10.29 0.12 9.32
N TYR A 179 -10.28 1.39 9.73
CA TYR A 179 -9.10 2.05 10.30
C TYR A 179 -9.48 3.01 11.44
N ASP A 180 -8.88 2.81 12.61
CA ASP A 180 -9.08 3.69 13.77
C ASP A 180 -8.36 5.04 13.63
N HIS A 181 -7.28 5.04 12.85
CA HIS A 181 -6.54 6.25 12.51
C HIS A 181 -6.16 6.24 11.05
N ILE A 182 -6.36 7.36 10.37
CA ILE A 182 -5.86 7.67 9.04
C ILE A 182 -5.10 8.98 9.14
N LYS A 183 -3.82 8.98 8.77
CA LYS A 183 -2.93 10.10 9.02
C LYS A 183 -1.94 10.29 7.88
N TRP A 184 -1.73 11.56 7.52
CA TRP A 184 -0.61 11.96 6.68
C TRP A 184 0.67 12.08 7.50
N VAL A 185 1.75 11.45 7.05
CA VAL A 185 3.07 11.52 7.67
C VAL A 185 4.12 11.96 6.64
N PRO A 186 5.12 12.78 7.01
CA PRO A 186 6.24 13.06 6.11
C PRO A 186 6.91 11.77 5.65
N ILE A 187 7.25 11.69 4.37
CA ILE A 187 7.88 10.51 3.77
C ILE A 187 9.23 10.23 4.42
N GLU A 188 10.01 11.27 4.74
CA GLU A 188 11.26 11.12 5.48
C GLU A 188 11.04 10.39 6.82
N LYS A 189 10.01 10.77 7.58
CA LYS A 189 9.68 10.10 8.85
C LYS A 189 9.23 8.66 8.64
N PHE A 190 8.49 8.39 7.57
CA PHE A 190 8.07 7.03 7.21
C PHE A 190 9.27 6.14 6.88
N LEU A 191 10.20 6.62 6.04
CA LEU A 191 11.41 5.90 5.66
C LEU A 191 12.35 5.72 6.87
N ASN A 192 12.54 6.77 7.68
CA ASN A 192 13.35 6.69 8.89
C ASN A 192 12.76 5.69 9.90
N MET A 193 11.44 5.69 10.10
CA MET A 193 10.78 4.71 10.95
C MET A 193 11.04 3.27 10.45
N TRP A 194 10.95 3.05 9.14
CA TRP A 194 11.20 1.73 8.55
C TRP A 194 12.64 1.27 8.76
N ALA A 195 13.61 2.17 8.57
CA ALA A 195 15.03 1.89 8.73
C ALA A 195 15.48 1.72 10.19
N ASN A 196 14.90 2.49 11.11
CA ASN A 196 15.41 2.67 12.48
C ASN A 196 14.62 1.89 13.53
N GLY A 197 14.20 0.68 13.20
CA GLY A 197 13.63 -0.25 14.18
C GLY A 197 12.12 -0.19 14.34
N LYS A 198 11.40 0.42 13.38
CA LYS A 198 9.94 0.30 13.20
C LYS A 198 9.16 0.76 14.43
N GLN A 199 9.51 1.92 14.98
CA GLN A 199 8.86 2.46 16.16
C GLN A 199 7.64 3.34 15.77
N PRO A 200 6.42 3.03 16.26
CA PRO A 200 5.23 3.84 16.01
C PRO A 200 5.40 5.34 16.35
N THR A 201 6.22 5.64 17.35
CA THR A 201 6.51 7.01 17.83
C THR A 201 7.16 7.87 16.76
N ASP A 202 7.90 7.29 15.82
CA ASP A 202 8.56 8.02 14.74
C ASP A 202 7.55 8.63 13.75
N LEU A 203 6.35 8.03 13.67
CA LEU A 203 5.21 8.54 12.91
C LEU A 203 4.31 9.47 13.74
N GLY A 204 4.68 9.74 14.98
CA GLY A 204 3.91 10.52 15.94
C GLY A 204 2.66 9.80 16.43
N PHE A 205 2.70 8.47 16.55
CA PHE A 205 1.76 7.73 17.39
C PHE A 205 2.36 7.59 18.79
N SER A 206 1.77 8.25 19.78
CA SER A 206 2.24 8.26 21.17
C SER A 206 1.06 8.08 22.12
N GLY A 207 1.22 7.32 23.20
CA GLY A 207 0.20 7.16 24.25
C GLY A 207 0.15 5.75 24.84
N GLU A 208 -0.85 5.50 25.68
CA GLU A 208 -1.15 4.19 26.28
C GLU A 208 -1.67 3.16 25.26
N GLN A 209 -1.97 3.58 24.04
CA GLN A 209 -2.42 2.72 22.95
C GLN A 209 -1.27 1.90 22.39
N SER A 210 -1.38 0.58 22.47
CA SER A 210 -0.38 -0.37 22.01
C SER A 210 -0.43 -0.55 20.49
N PHE A 211 -0.11 0.50 19.73
CA PHE A 211 0.07 0.40 18.30
C PHE A 211 1.28 -0.45 17.97
N ARG A 212 1.16 -1.28 16.92
CA ARG A 212 2.24 -2.16 16.49
C ARG A 212 2.54 -1.91 15.02
N LEU A 213 3.81 -1.97 14.66
CA LEU A 213 4.17 -2.24 13.28
C LEU A 213 4.22 -3.75 13.07
N CYS A 214 3.63 -4.22 11.97
CA CYS A 214 3.84 -5.60 11.57
C CYS A 214 5.31 -5.71 11.12
N ILE A 215 6.14 -6.40 11.91
CA ILE A 215 7.58 -6.55 11.67
C ILE A 215 7.84 -7.20 10.29
N HIS A 216 6.91 -8.04 9.83
CA HIS A 216 6.90 -8.68 8.52
C HIS A 216 5.79 -8.13 7.61
N GLY A 217 5.34 -6.90 7.86
CA GLY A 217 4.23 -6.27 7.16
C GLY A 217 4.60 -5.96 5.72
N LEU A 218 4.28 -6.88 4.81
CA LEU A 218 4.55 -6.77 3.37
C LEU A 218 4.02 -5.46 2.76
N CYS A 219 2.92 -4.93 3.31
CA CYS A 219 2.36 -3.66 2.86
C CYS A 219 3.27 -2.46 3.17
N ILE A 220 3.79 -2.35 4.40
CA ILE A 220 4.70 -1.26 4.77
C ILE A 220 6.06 -1.46 4.10
N SER A 221 6.59 -2.68 4.06
CA SER A 221 7.89 -2.92 3.41
C SER A 221 7.85 -2.57 1.93
N SER A 222 6.81 -3.00 1.20
CA SER A 222 6.70 -2.68 -0.23
C SER A 222 6.53 -1.18 -0.46
N SER A 223 5.78 -0.47 0.39
CA SER A 223 5.67 0.99 0.30
C SER A 223 6.98 1.70 0.62
N ALA A 224 7.74 1.24 1.60
CA ALA A 224 9.06 1.81 1.91
C ALA A 224 10.06 1.55 0.77
N ASP A 225 10.08 0.34 0.23
CA ASP A 225 10.94 -0.03 -0.91
C ASP A 225 10.59 0.80 -2.16
N VAL A 226 9.29 1.03 -2.43
CA VAL A 226 8.80 1.90 -3.52
C VAL A 226 9.23 3.35 -3.30
N LEU A 227 8.99 3.91 -2.12
CA LEU A 227 9.33 5.31 -1.81
C LEU A 227 10.85 5.57 -1.81
N ALA A 228 11.67 4.56 -1.49
CA ALA A 228 13.12 4.66 -1.54
C ALA A 228 13.70 4.54 -2.96
N ALA A 229 12.90 4.09 -3.92
CA ALA A 229 13.34 3.83 -5.31
C ALA A 229 12.89 4.90 -6.31
N ILE A 230 12.11 5.88 -5.86
CA ILE A 230 11.57 7.00 -6.65
C ILE A 230 12.09 8.31 -6.09
#